data_AF-A0A2N5B7H4-F1
#
_entry.id   AF-A0A2N5B7H4-F1
#
_cell.length_a   1.000
_cell.length_b   1.000
_cell.length_c   1.000
_cell.angle_alpha   90.00
_cell.angle_beta   90.00
_cell.angle_gamma   90.00
#
_symmetry.space_group_name_H-M   'P 1'
#
loop_
_entity.id
_entity.type
_entity.pdbx_description
1 polymer ?
#
loop_
_entity_poly.entity_id
_entity_poly.type
_entity_poly.pdbx_seq_one_letter_code
_entity_poly.pdbx_strand_id
1 'polypeptide(L)'
;MDDSDYLRLLTIQAEQANAFLSNARKWERERWVCQRLLQGLNIPYRSEDFTPAGQEPPDVLFRDAAFEVFFVLDEGRRLNDEWREELQRRRSAFSLAQLVRREARPRRISATELLGRLAPTLRKKAHNYRERGLELNELDIIAFASLKREVLDLNTHFPPPTEYLRQGWRSLSLVGPTFARVLFAHPDAPDFLRGNLGRSIVFDVGISL
;
A
#
# COMPACT_ATOMS: atom_id res chain seq x y z
N MET A 1 13.97 13.55 -30.55
CA MET A 1 14.48 13.40 -29.17
C MET A 1 15.55 12.33 -29.26
N ASP A 2 16.80 12.66 -28.95
CA ASP A 2 17.92 11.72 -28.99
C ASP A 2 17.85 10.77 -27.76
N ASP A 3 18.30 9.53 -27.93
CA ASP A 3 18.28 8.50 -26.88
C ASP A 3 19.07 8.96 -25.65
N SER A 4 20.09 9.81 -25.82
CA SER A 4 20.87 10.38 -24.73
C SER A 4 20.09 11.42 -23.89
N ASP A 5 19.22 12.21 -24.53
CA ASP A 5 18.34 13.16 -23.85
C ASP A 5 17.22 12.44 -23.09
N TYR A 6 16.71 11.34 -23.66
CA TYR A 6 15.73 10.48 -23.00
C TYR A 6 16.32 9.76 -21.78
N LEU A 7 17.56 9.26 -21.88
CA LEU A 7 18.28 8.65 -20.76
C LEU A 7 18.62 9.66 -19.65
N ARG A 8 18.96 10.90 -19.99
CA ARG A 8 19.13 11.98 -19.00
C ARG A 8 17.82 12.30 -18.29
N LEU A 9 16.70 12.35 -19.02
CA LEU A 9 15.38 12.59 -18.45
C LEU A 9 14.95 11.46 -17.49
N LEU A 10 15.23 10.21 -17.85
CA LEU A 10 15.02 9.03 -17.00
C LEU A 10 15.94 9.04 -15.76
N THR A 11 17.17 9.51 -15.90
CA THR A 11 18.12 9.63 -14.78
C THR A 11 17.68 10.71 -13.80
N ILE A 12 17.24 11.87 -14.30
CA ILE A 12 16.68 12.96 -13.46
C ILE A 12 15.39 12.51 -12.76
N GLN A 13 14.51 11.78 -13.45
CA GLN A 13 13.33 11.17 -12.83
C GLN A 13 13.70 10.14 -11.75
N ALA A 14 14.72 9.31 -12.01
CA ALA A 14 15.22 8.34 -11.04
C ALA A 14 15.85 9.02 -9.81
N GLU A 15 16.54 10.15 -9.98
CA GLU A 15 17.11 10.95 -8.90
C GLU A 15 16.05 11.71 -8.09
N GLN A 16 14.99 12.21 -8.73
CA GLN A 16 13.83 12.80 -8.07
C GLN A 16 13.03 11.75 -7.28
N ALA A 17 12.90 10.53 -7.82
CA ALA A 17 12.37 9.38 -7.09
C ALA A 17 13.29 8.97 -5.92
N ASN A 18 14.60 9.15 -6.05
CA ASN A 18 15.58 8.88 -5.00
C ASN A 18 15.40 9.82 -3.79
N ALA A 19 15.11 11.09 -4.07
CA ALA A 19 14.75 12.04 -3.02
C ALA A 19 13.46 11.61 -2.31
N PHE A 20 12.49 11.01 -3.03
CA PHE A 20 11.19 10.49 -2.55
C PHE A 20 11.26 9.34 -1.54
N LEU A 21 12.38 8.61 -1.47
CA LEU A 21 12.38 7.25 -0.92
C LEU A 21 13.35 7.01 0.25
N SER A 22 13.99 8.05 0.78
CA SER A 22 14.75 7.94 2.05
C SER A 22 13.81 7.93 3.27
N ASN A 23 14.30 7.50 4.44
CA ASN A 23 13.55 7.57 5.72
C ASN A 23 13.01 8.99 6.02
N ALA A 24 13.57 10.04 5.41
CA ALA A 24 13.07 11.41 5.48
C ALA A 24 11.67 11.60 4.86
N ARG A 25 11.12 10.57 4.19
CA ARG A 25 9.82 10.61 3.50
C ARG A 25 8.90 9.43 3.87
N LYS A 26 9.04 8.89 5.09
CA LYS A 26 8.04 7.97 5.69
C LYS A 26 6.62 8.51 5.45
N TRP A 27 6.42 9.77 5.80
CA TRP A 27 5.17 10.50 5.60
C TRP A 27 4.68 10.50 4.15
N GLU A 28 5.55 10.83 3.19
CA GLU A 28 5.13 10.88 1.77
C GLU A 28 4.74 9.49 1.24
N ARG A 29 5.39 8.44 1.73
CA ARG A 29 5.08 7.06 1.36
C ARG A 29 3.72 6.61 1.90
N GLU A 30 3.42 6.91 3.15
CA GLU A 30 2.14 6.56 3.79
C GLU A 30 0.99 7.37 3.18
N ARG A 31 1.22 8.66 2.93
CA ARG A 31 0.31 9.50 2.16
C ARG A 31 0.06 8.93 0.77
N TRP A 32 1.10 8.47 0.07
CA TRP A 32 0.94 7.87 -1.26
C TRP A 32 0.08 6.60 -1.24
N VAL A 33 0.22 5.75 -0.22
CA VAL A 33 -0.66 4.58 -0.04
C VAL A 33 -2.12 5.02 0.15
N CYS A 34 -2.36 6.04 0.96
CA CYS A 34 -3.71 6.59 1.16
C CYS A 34 -4.28 7.14 -0.15
N GLN A 35 -3.48 7.89 -0.91
CA GLN A 35 -3.87 8.39 -2.23
C GLN A 35 -4.24 7.25 -3.18
N ARG A 36 -3.47 6.16 -3.21
CA ARG A 36 -3.78 4.99 -4.03
C ARG A 36 -5.10 4.33 -3.65
N LEU A 37 -5.40 4.22 -2.35
CA LEU A 37 -6.71 3.77 -1.89
C LEU A 37 -7.80 4.68 -2.46
N LEU A 38 -7.72 5.98 -2.21
CA LEU A 38 -8.73 6.95 -2.64
C LEU A 38 -8.93 6.98 -4.16
N GLN A 39 -7.85 6.86 -4.95
CA GLN A 39 -7.94 6.71 -6.40
C GLN A 39 -8.71 5.45 -6.80
N GLY A 40 -8.40 4.31 -6.19
CA GLY A 40 -9.16 3.08 -6.41
C GLY A 40 -10.62 3.25 -6.04
N LEU A 41 -10.91 3.86 -4.90
CA LEU A 41 -12.28 4.06 -4.44
C LEU A 41 -13.03 5.18 -5.22
N ASN A 42 -12.37 5.83 -6.19
CA ASN A 42 -12.84 7.01 -6.94
C ASN A 42 -13.29 8.16 -6.03
N ILE A 43 -12.48 8.46 -5.00
CA ILE A 43 -12.73 9.54 -4.05
C ILE A 43 -11.88 10.75 -4.44
N PRO A 44 -12.49 11.91 -4.71
CA PRO A 44 -11.74 13.11 -5.02
C PRO A 44 -10.99 13.58 -3.77
N TYR A 45 -9.73 13.95 -3.96
CA TYR A 45 -8.88 14.52 -2.92
C TYR A 45 -7.92 15.55 -3.52
N ARG A 46 -7.38 16.41 -2.67
CA ARG A 46 -6.24 17.28 -2.96
C ARG A 46 -5.06 16.92 -2.07
N SER A 47 -3.86 17.36 -2.43
CA SER A 47 -2.64 17.02 -1.67
C SER A 47 -2.64 17.62 -0.27
N GLU A 48 -3.29 18.76 -0.10
CA GLU A 48 -3.48 19.48 1.16
C GLU A 48 -4.53 18.85 2.10
N ASP A 49 -5.35 17.91 1.61
CA ASP A 49 -6.35 17.22 2.43
C ASP A 49 -5.72 16.20 3.40
N PHE A 50 -4.42 15.92 3.25
CA PHE A 50 -3.68 14.98 4.08
C PHE A 50 -2.80 15.70 5.09
N THR A 51 -2.96 15.35 6.36
CA THR A 51 -2.14 15.89 7.44
C THR A 51 -1.52 14.76 8.26
N PRO A 52 -0.25 14.87 8.68
CA PRO A 52 0.32 13.90 9.61
C PRO A 52 -0.40 13.98 10.94
N ALA A 53 -0.55 12.85 11.64
CA ALA A 53 -1.04 12.88 13.00
C ALA A 53 -0.03 13.55 13.94
N GLY A 54 -0.51 14.26 14.96
CA GLY A 54 0.37 14.82 16.00
C GLY A 54 1.05 13.75 16.85
N GLN A 55 0.46 12.56 16.93
CA GLN A 55 0.99 11.39 17.63
C GLN A 55 0.57 10.13 16.87
N GLU A 56 1.52 9.22 16.62
CA GLU A 56 1.25 7.93 15.96
C GLU A 56 0.83 6.84 16.97
N PRO A 57 -0.15 5.99 16.65
CA PRO A 57 -1.02 5.98 15.46
C PRO A 57 -2.19 7.00 15.56
N PRO A 58 -2.83 7.40 14.44
CA PRO A 58 -2.61 6.95 13.06
C PRO A 58 -1.37 7.58 12.40
N ASP A 59 -0.99 7.12 11.20
CA ASP A 59 0.07 7.74 10.41
C ASP A 59 -0.46 8.98 9.65
N VAL A 60 -1.61 8.85 8.97
CA VAL A 60 -2.18 9.84 8.05
C VAL A 60 -3.62 10.18 8.41
N LEU A 61 -3.94 11.47 8.54
CA LEU A 61 -5.31 11.95 8.64
C LEU A 61 -5.81 12.42 7.27
N PHE A 62 -7.04 12.07 6.92
CA PHE A 62 -7.73 12.54 5.72
C PHE A 62 -9.22 12.66 6.02
N ARG A 63 -9.75 13.88 6.07
CA ARG A 63 -11.12 14.16 6.50
C ARG A 63 -11.40 13.53 7.88
N ASP A 64 -12.35 12.62 7.95
CA ASP A 64 -12.75 11.83 9.12
C ASP A 64 -11.97 10.50 9.27
N ALA A 65 -11.11 10.17 8.30
CA ALA A 65 -10.30 8.95 8.31
C ALA A 65 -8.99 9.12 9.08
N ALA A 66 -8.64 8.10 9.86
CA ALA A 66 -7.45 8.01 10.69
C ALA A 66 -6.62 6.81 10.21
N PHE A 67 -5.88 7.01 9.13
CA PHE A 67 -5.20 5.94 8.42
C PHE A 67 -3.91 5.48 9.10
N GLU A 68 -3.88 4.19 9.44
CA GLU A 68 -2.72 3.49 9.95
C GLU A 68 -2.18 2.56 8.86
N VAL A 69 -0.99 2.85 8.35
CA VAL A 69 -0.46 2.22 7.14
C VAL A 69 0.59 1.17 7.50
N PHE A 70 0.54 0.01 6.83
CA PHE A 70 1.63 -0.94 6.89
C PHE A 70 1.83 -1.67 5.57
N PHE A 71 3.03 -2.24 5.42
CA PHE A 71 3.47 -2.88 4.20
C PHE A 71 3.52 -4.40 4.37
N VAL A 72 2.97 -5.13 3.40
CA VAL A 72 3.06 -6.59 3.27
C VAL A 72 3.91 -6.90 2.05
N LEU A 73 5.10 -7.47 2.28
CA LEU A 73 6.11 -7.80 1.27
C LEU A 73 6.41 -9.31 1.29
N ASP A 74 7.08 -9.84 0.26
CA ASP A 74 7.53 -11.24 0.32
C ASP A 74 8.61 -11.44 1.39
N GLU A 75 8.72 -12.67 1.89
CA GLU A 75 9.72 -13.06 2.88
C GLU A 75 11.15 -12.75 2.41
N GLY A 76 11.98 -12.24 3.34
CA GLY A 76 13.35 -11.81 3.05
C GLY A 76 13.45 -10.48 2.31
N ARG A 77 12.35 -9.89 1.84
CA ARG A 77 12.34 -8.55 1.25
C ARG A 77 12.26 -7.51 2.36
N ARG A 78 13.21 -6.58 2.32
CA ARG A 78 13.15 -5.35 3.11
C ARG A 78 12.87 -4.22 2.16
N LEU A 79 11.86 -3.40 2.50
CA LEU A 79 11.47 -2.23 1.71
C LEU A 79 12.68 -1.31 1.42
N ASN A 80 13.63 -1.23 2.35
CA ASN A 80 14.83 -0.41 2.17
C ASN A 80 15.85 -1.00 1.18
N ASP A 81 15.93 -2.31 1.05
CA ASP A 81 16.96 -2.97 0.23
C ASP A 81 16.52 -3.09 -1.23
N GLU A 82 15.26 -3.42 -1.47
CA GLU A 82 14.75 -3.52 -2.84
C GLU A 82 14.63 -2.18 -3.55
N TRP A 83 14.43 -1.09 -2.81
CA TRP A 83 14.36 0.24 -3.38
C TRP A 83 15.77 0.73 -3.73
N ARG A 84 16.81 0.31 -2.99
CA ARG A 84 18.22 0.48 -3.41
C ARG A 84 18.56 -0.35 -4.65
N GLU A 85 18.07 -1.58 -4.75
CA GLU A 85 18.31 -2.44 -5.92
C GLU A 85 17.56 -1.96 -7.19
N GLU A 86 16.31 -1.51 -7.04
CA GLU A 86 15.53 -0.90 -8.12
C GLU A 86 16.20 0.39 -8.61
N LEU A 87 16.73 1.19 -7.70
CA LEU A 87 17.52 2.39 -7.96
C LEU A 87 18.83 2.10 -8.69
N GLN A 88 19.63 1.14 -8.20
CA GLN A 88 20.91 0.78 -8.82
C GLN A 88 20.71 0.20 -10.22
N ARG A 89 19.61 -0.53 -10.44
CA ARG A 89 19.20 -1.01 -11.78
C ARG A 89 18.78 0.14 -12.70
N ARG A 90 17.93 1.07 -12.26
CA ARG A 90 17.52 2.23 -13.08
C ARG A 90 18.70 3.12 -13.44
N ARG A 91 19.71 3.22 -12.57
CA ARG A 91 20.98 3.92 -12.83
C ARG A 91 21.93 3.17 -13.79
N SER A 92 21.77 1.86 -13.96
CA SER A 92 22.66 1.02 -14.78
C SER A 92 22.02 0.49 -16.06
N ALA A 93 20.73 0.78 -16.30
CA ALA A 93 20.02 0.39 -17.50
C ALA A 93 20.33 1.37 -18.64
N PHE A 94 21.09 0.90 -19.64
CA PHE A 94 21.45 1.65 -20.85
C PHE A 94 20.56 1.30 -22.06
N SER A 95 19.55 0.42 -21.90
CA SER A 95 18.54 0.13 -22.93
C SER A 95 17.22 -0.44 -22.36
N LEU A 96 16.12 -0.25 -23.09
CA LEU A 96 14.79 -0.80 -22.76
C LEU A 96 14.79 -2.32 -22.60
N ALA A 97 15.65 -3.04 -23.34
CA ALA A 97 15.82 -4.48 -23.23
C ALA A 97 16.44 -4.92 -21.89
N GLN A 98 17.21 -4.06 -21.22
CA GLN A 98 17.77 -4.32 -19.89
C GLN A 98 16.77 -4.08 -18.74
N LEU A 99 15.65 -3.40 -19.02
CA LEU A 99 14.50 -3.25 -18.11
C LEU A 99 13.52 -4.43 -18.20
N VAL A 100 13.56 -5.21 -19.30
CA VAL A 100 12.74 -6.41 -19.46
C VAL A 100 13.30 -7.52 -18.59
N ARG A 101 12.75 -7.68 -17.38
CA ARG A 101 13.04 -8.85 -16.56
C ARG A 101 12.48 -10.10 -17.27
N ARG A 102 13.30 -11.14 -17.41
CA ARG A 102 12.80 -12.53 -17.43
C ARG A 102 12.42 -12.89 -15.99
N GLU A 103 11.41 -12.22 -15.47
CA GLU A 103 10.84 -12.59 -14.17
C GLU A 103 10.12 -13.92 -14.32
N ALA A 104 10.36 -14.83 -13.38
CA ALA A 104 9.51 -16.00 -13.24
C ALA A 104 8.07 -15.51 -13.10
N ARG A 105 7.14 -16.12 -13.85
CA ARG A 105 5.73 -15.75 -13.77
C ARG A 105 5.30 -15.80 -12.30
N PRO A 106 4.77 -14.70 -11.75
CA PRO A 106 4.40 -14.69 -10.35
C PRO A 106 3.33 -15.75 -10.09
N ARG A 107 3.47 -16.46 -8.98
CA ARG A 107 2.50 -17.46 -8.55
C ARG A 107 1.20 -16.75 -8.15
N ARG A 108 0.06 -17.27 -8.58
CA ARG A 108 -1.23 -16.78 -8.08
C ARG A 108 -1.44 -17.25 -6.64
N ILE A 109 -1.89 -16.35 -5.78
CA ILE A 109 -2.33 -16.66 -4.42
C ILE A 109 -3.80 -16.31 -4.24
N SER A 110 -4.48 -17.08 -3.41
CA SER A 110 -5.86 -16.81 -3.01
C SER A 110 -5.97 -15.60 -2.08
N ALA A 111 -7.17 -15.04 -1.99
CA ALA A 111 -7.50 -14.02 -0.99
C ALA A 111 -7.22 -14.51 0.44
N THR A 112 -7.53 -15.77 0.75
CA THR A 112 -7.24 -16.38 2.06
C THR A 112 -5.75 -16.38 2.38
N GLU A 113 -4.90 -16.77 1.41
CA GLU A 113 -3.44 -16.73 1.58
C GLU A 113 -2.95 -15.29 1.81
N LEU A 114 -3.44 -14.33 1.03
CA LEU A 114 -3.08 -12.91 1.20
C LEU A 114 -3.46 -12.41 2.59
N LEU A 115 -4.70 -12.65 3.05
CA LEU A 115 -5.14 -12.28 4.39
C LEU A 115 -4.23 -12.92 5.45
N GLY A 116 -3.90 -14.21 5.31
CA GLY A 116 -2.94 -14.89 6.19
C GLY A 116 -1.62 -14.13 6.39
N ARG A 117 -1.15 -13.38 5.39
CA ARG A 117 0.09 -12.57 5.49
C ARG A 117 -0.06 -11.28 6.28
N LEU A 118 -1.27 -10.75 6.41
CA LEU A 118 -1.52 -9.58 7.25
C LEU A 118 -1.48 -9.94 8.73
N ALA A 119 -1.85 -11.18 9.08
CA ALA A 119 -2.09 -11.59 10.45
C ALA A 119 -0.91 -11.34 11.41
N PRO A 120 0.36 -11.67 11.07
CA PRO A 120 1.48 -11.42 11.99
C PRO A 120 1.65 -9.94 12.35
N THR A 121 1.58 -9.04 11.36
CA THR A 121 1.74 -7.59 11.59
C THR A 121 0.55 -7.01 12.34
N LEU A 122 -0.67 -7.40 11.98
CA LEU A 122 -1.88 -6.92 12.66
C LEU A 122 -1.97 -7.40 14.10
N ARG A 123 -1.62 -8.67 14.40
CA ARG A 123 -1.54 -9.19 15.77
C ARG A 123 -0.55 -8.39 16.61
N LYS A 124 0.65 -8.14 16.06
CA LYS A 124 1.69 -7.37 16.74
C LYS A 124 1.26 -5.92 17.00
N LYS A 125 0.67 -5.25 16.00
CA LYS A 125 0.14 -3.88 16.17
C LYS A 125 -0.99 -3.84 17.20
N ALA A 126 -1.98 -4.73 17.08
CA ALA A 126 -3.10 -4.79 18.02
C ALA A 126 -2.63 -5.00 19.46
N HIS A 127 -1.68 -5.91 19.69
CA HIS A 127 -1.08 -6.11 21.01
C HIS A 127 -0.36 -4.85 21.50
N ASN A 128 0.58 -4.33 20.72
CA ASN A 128 1.38 -3.15 21.10
C ASN A 128 0.52 -1.91 21.36
N TYR A 129 -0.57 -1.72 20.62
CA TYR A 129 -1.43 -0.55 20.76
C TYR A 129 -2.31 -0.65 22.01
N ARG A 130 -2.80 -1.85 22.34
CA ARG A 130 -3.50 -2.09 23.60
C ARG A 130 -2.59 -1.91 24.82
N GLU A 131 -1.35 -2.38 24.77
CA GLU A 131 -0.37 -2.15 25.84
C GLU A 131 -0.08 -0.66 26.06
N ARG A 132 -0.27 0.17 25.03
CA ARG A 132 -0.14 1.64 25.09
C ARG A 132 -1.44 2.35 25.49
N GLY A 133 -2.53 1.61 25.74
CA GLY A 133 -3.84 2.18 26.07
C GLY A 133 -4.51 2.92 24.92
N LEU A 134 -4.22 2.53 23.67
CA LEU A 134 -4.81 3.16 22.49
C LEU A 134 -6.12 2.48 22.08
N GLU A 135 -7.06 3.28 21.59
CA GLU A 135 -8.36 2.83 21.11
C GLU A 135 -8.27 2.40 19.63
N LEU A 136 -8.32 1.09 19.39
CA LEU A 136 -8.16 0.52 18.04
C LEU A 136 -9.35 0.86 17.13
N ASN A 137 -10.53 1.08 17.72
CA ASN A 137 -11.77 1.40 17.02
C ASN A 137 -11.79 2.84 16.47
N GLU A 138 -10.74 3.63 16.69
CA GLU A 138 -10.55 4.92 16.03
C GLU A 138 -9.65 4.83 14.80
N LEU A 139 -9.02 3.68 14.54
CA LEU A 139 -8.00 3.52 13.49
C LEU A 139 -8.53 2.82 12.24
N ASP A 140 -8.25 3.41 11.08
CA ASP A 140 -8.55 2.88 9.75
C ASP A 140 -7.30 2.24 9.15
N ILE A 141 -7.22 0.92 9.16
CA ILE A 141 -6.00 0.24 8.72
C ILE A 141 -5.93 0.20 7.18
N ILE A 142 -4.75 0.51 6.63
CA ILE A 142 -4.42 0.23 5.22
C ILE A 142 -3.21 -0.72 5.13
N ALA A 143 -3.45 -1.91 4.58
CA ALA A 143 -2.38 -2.84 4.22
C ALA A 143 -1.98 -2.65 2.76
N PHE A 144 -0.78 -2.13 2.51
CA PHE A 144 -0.19 -2.10 1.18
C PHE A 144 0.52 -3.43 0.87
N ALA A 145 -0.12 -4.28 0.08
CA ALA A 145 0.39 -5.58 -0.35
C ALA A 145 1.10 -5.48 -1.70
N SER A 146 2.44 -5.53 -1.67
CA SER A 146 3.27 -5.51 -2.87
C SER A 146 4.16 -6.73 -2.91
N LEU A 147 3.63 -7.83 -3.44
CA LEU A 147 4.32 -9.11 -3.61
C LEU A 147 4.91 -9.16 -5.04
N LYS A 148 6.21 -9.47 -5.17
CA LYS A 148 6.89 -9.54 -6.47
C LYS A 148 6.80 -10.94 -7.07
N ARG A 149 6.84 -11.95 -6.20
CA ARG A 149 6.81 -13.37 -6.62
C ARG A 149 5.40 -13.89 -6.79
N GLU A 150 4.41 -13.10 -6.40
CA GLU A 150 3.04 -13.53 -6.32
C GLU A 150 2.06 -12.42 -6.66
N VAL A 151 0.91 -12.82 -7.19
CA VAL A 151 -0.18 -11.91 -7.54
C VAL A 151 -1.47 -12.47 -6.96
N LEU A 152 -2.28 -11.59 -6.38
CA LEU A 152 -3.61 -11.93 -5.88
C LEU A 152 -4.50 -12.39 -7.04
N ASP A 153 -5.07 -13.58 -6.93
CA ASP A 153 -6.16 -14.02 -7.80
C ASP A 153 -7.48 -13.46 -7.29
N LEU A 154 -7.92 -12.36 -7.90
CA LEU A 154 -9.17 -11.68 -7.56
C LEU A 154 -10.44 -12.50 -7.86
N ASN A 155 -10.33 -13.62 -8.57
CA ASN A 155 -11.44 -14.54 -8.77
C ASN A 155 -11.69 -15.41 -7.53
N THR A 156 -10.76 -15.41 -6.57
CA THR A 156 -10.94 -16.15 -5.31
C THR A 156 -11.80 -15.36 -4.33
N HIS A 157 -12.67 -16.07 -3.61
CA HIS A 157 -13.53 -15.46 -2.61
C HIS A 157 -12.72 -14.92 -1.42
N PHE A 158 -13.00 -13.68 -1.02
CA PHE A 158 -12.48 -13.12 0.22
C PHE A 158 -13.30 -13.66 1.40
N PRO A 159 -12.72 -14.52 2.26
CA PRO A 159 -13.44 -15.04 3.41
C PRO A 159 -13.76 -13.91 4.40
N PRO A 160 -14.80 -14.06 5.24
CA PRO A 160 -15.09 -13.09 6.29
C PRO A 160 -13.84 -12.81 7.16
N PRO A 161 -13.44 -11.54 7.36
CA PRO A 161 -12.20 -11.18 8.06
C PRO A 161 -12.34 -11.27 9.59
N THR A 162 -12.85 -12.39 10.10
CA THR A 162 -13.29 -12.53 11.51
C THR A 162 -12.17 -12.30 12.52
N GLU A 163 -10.93 -12.69 12.21
CA GLU A 163 -9.78 -12.41 13.07
C GLU A 163 -9.55 -10.91 13.25
N TYR A 164 -9.62 -10.14 12.17
CA TYR A 164 -9.33 -8.71 12.18
C TYR A 164 -10.50 -7.91 12.79
N LEU A 165 -11.73 -8.36 12.58
CA LEU A 165 -12.90 -7.82 13.28
C LEU A 165 -12.76 -7.97 14.80
N ARG A 166 -12.30 -9.13 15.28
CA ARG A 166 -12.04 -9.35 16.73
C ARG A 166 -10.89 -8.52 17.28
N GLN A 167 -10.04 -7.94 16.44
CA GLN A 167 -9.00 -7.03 16.89
C GLN A 167 -9.57 -5.64 17.25
N GLY A 168 -10.74 -5.27 16.70
CA GLY A 168 -11.44 -4.04 17.07
C GLY A 168 -11.01 -2.79 16.32
N TRP A 169 -10.40 -2.94 15.13
CA TRP A 169 -10.11 -1.79 14.26
C TRP A 169 -11.38 -1.13 13.75
N ARG A 170 -11.36 0.17 13.45
CA ARG A 170 -12.51 0.87 12.85
C ARG A 170 -12.81 0.38 11.43
N SER A 171 -11.75 0.18 10.65
CA SER A 171 -11.84 -0.36 9.30
C SER A 171 -10.52 -1.04 8.89
N LEU A 172 -10.58 -1.84 7.83
CA LEU A 172 -9.40 -2.44 7.20
C LEU A 172 -9.56 -2.44 5.68
N SER A 173 -8.60 -1.84 5.01
CA SER A 173 -8.50 -1.78 3.55
C SER A 173 -7.21 -2.43 3.06
N LEU A 174 -7.28 -3.04 1.87
CA LEU A 174 -6.15 -3.57 1.13
C LEU A 174 -5.88 -2.67 -0.07
N VAL A 175 -4.61 -2.40 -0.31
CA VAL A 175 -4.14 -1.74 -1.53
C VAL A 175 -2.98 -2.55 -2.06
N GLY A 176 -2.98 -2.84 -3.35
CA GLY A 176 -1.82 -3.38 -4.06
C GLY A 176 -1.54 -2.58 -5.31
N PRO A 177 -0.47 -2.91 -6.05
CA PRO A 177 -0.14 -2.24 -7.30
C PRO A 177 -1.26 -2.29 -8.34
N THR A 178 -2.07 -3.35 -8.30
CA THR A 178 -3.11 -3.65 -9.30
C THR A 178 -4.52 -3.69 -8.74
N PHE A 179 -4.71 -3.44 -7.44
CA PHE A 179 -6.04 -3.51 -6.84
C PHE A 179 -6.21 -2.66 -5.58
N ALA A 180 -7.46 -2.37 -5.23
CA ALA A 180 -7.86 -1.85 -3.93
C ALA A 180 -9.15 -2.53 -3.46
N ARG A 181 -9.30 -2.74 -2.14
CA ARG A 181 -10.51 -3.34 -1.55
C ARG A 181 -10.69 -2.89 -0.11
N VAL A 182 -11.89 -2.49 0.27
CA VAL A 182 -12.27 -2.37 1.69
C VAL A 182 -12.75 -3.74 2.18
N LEU A 183 -12.08 -4.32 3.18
CA LEU A 183 -12.45 -5.62 3.74
C LEU A 183 -13.63 -5.49 4.71
N PHE A 184 -13.55 -4.52 5.61
CA PHE A 184 -14.63 -4.15 6.50
C PHE A 184 -14.48 -2.69 6.93
N ALA A 185 -15.60 -2.10 7.36
CA ALA A 185 -15.69 -0.76 7.91
C ALA A 185 -16.89 -0.74 8.86
N HIS A 186 -16.68 -0.35 10.12
CA HIS A 186 -17.74 -0.23 11.11
C HIS A 186 -18.66 0.98 10.82
N PRO A 187 -19.85 1.09 11.44
CA PRO A 187 -20.80 2.16 11.17
C PRO A 187 -20.27 3.59 11.40
N ASP A 188 -19.30 3.72 12.30
CA ASP A 188 -18.58 4.95 12.66
C ASP A 188 -17.36 5.22 11.78
N ALA A 189 -17.03 4.32 10.85
CA ALA A 189 -16.00 4.56 9.85
C ALA A 189 -16.48 5.55 8.77
N PRO A 190 -15.55 6.25 8.09
CA PRO A 190 -15.88 7.19 7.02
C PRO A 190 -16.82 6.63 5.96
N ASP A 191 -17.77 7.46 5.53
CA ASP A 191 -18.81 7.12 4.54
C ASP A 191 -18.24 6.50 3.27
N PHE A 192 -17.10 7.02 2.82
CA PHE A 192 -16.46 6.53 1.61
C PHE A 192 -15.88 5.11 1.79
N LEU A 193 -15.44 4.71 2.99
CA LEU A 193 -15.02 3.32 3.23
C LEU A 193 -16.24 2.41 3.29
N ARG A 194 -17.30 2.82 4.00
CA ARG A 194 -18.55 2.06 4.12
C ARG A 194 -19.24 1.84 2.78
N GLY A 195 -19.32 2.88 1.95
CA GLY A 195 -19.88 2.81 0.59
C GLY A 195 -19.06 1.97 -0.40
N ASN A 196 -17.86 1.55 0.00
CA ASN A 196 -16.94 0.73 -0.80
C ASN A 196 -16.85 -0.72 -0.30
N LEU A 197 -17.72 -1.16 0.60
CA LEU A 197 -17.72 -2.55 1.09
C LEU A 197 -18.08 -3.54 -0.02
N GLY A 198 -17.48 -4.72 0.03
CA GLY A 198 -17.80 -5.85 -0.86
C GLY A 198 -17.17 -5.76 -2.26
N ARG A 199 -16.70 -4.59 -2.71
CA ARG A 199 -16.09 -4.42 -4.03
C ARG A 199 -14.57 -4.51 -4.02
N SER A 200 -14.02 -5.21 -5.01
CA SER A 200 -12.59 -5.15 -5.36
C SER A 200 -12.46 -4.32 -6.61
N ILE A 201 -11.59 -3.33 -6.59
CA ILE A 201 -11.31 -2.46 -7.73
C ILE A 201 -9.98 -2.90 -8.30
N VAL A 202 -9.90 -3.02 -9.62
CA VAL A 202 -8.69 -3.42 -10.35
C VAL A 202 -8.16 -2.19 -11.05
N PHE A 203 -6.86 -1.96 -10.93
CA PHE A 203 -6.16 -0.93 -11.69
C PHE A 203 -5.73 -1.51 -13.03
N ASP A 204 -6.06 -0.82 -14.12
CA ASP A 204 -5.53 -1.19 -15.44
C ASP A 204 -4.01 -1.05 -15.47
N VAL A 205 -3.37 -1.96 -16.21
CA VAL A 205 -1.92 -2.00 -16.43
C VAL A 205 -1.51 -0.75 -17.22
N GLY A 206 -1.21 0.33 -16.50
CA GLY A 206 -0.91 1.64 -17.08
C GLY A 206 -1.08 2.81 -16.11
N ILE A 207 -1.87 2.64 -15.04
CA ILE A 207 -2.05 3.65 -13.96
C ILE A 207 -1.04 3.43 -12.82
N SER A 208 -0.26 2.35 -12.90
CA SER A 208 0.63 1.85 -11.86
C SER A 208 2.09 2.26 -12.11
N LEU A 209 2.41 3.50 -11.72
CA LEU A 209 3.68 4.03 -11.17
C LEU A 209 3.88 5.49 -11.58
#